data_AF-A0A8R7TQH8-F1
#
_entry.id   AF-A0A8R7TQH8-F1
#
_cell.length_a   1.000
_cell.length_b   1.000
_cell.length_c   1.000
_cell.angle_alpha   90.00
_cell.angle_beta   90.00
_cell.angle_gamma   90.00
#
_symmetry.space_group_name_H-M   'P 1'
#
loop_
_entity.id
_entity.type
_entity.pdbx_description
1 polymer ?
#
loop_
_entity_poly.entity_id
_entity_poly.type
_entity_poly.pdbx_seq_one_letter_code
_entity_poly.pdbx_strand_id
1 'polypeptide(L)'
;MSGNPAATASAGSLAEAPVPVAAGERGLSVSQAMSKVMEKGKTAFIPYITAGDPDLATSAAALRLLDALGADVVELGMPFSDASADGVVIKASAARALAAGATADAIMAMLKEVTPQLSCPVVIFSYFSPIAQRGMASFAAAVKEAGVKGLIVPDLPYAETSAFRDEAIKNELELVI
;
A
#
# COMPACT_ATOMS: atom_id res chain seq x y z
N MET A 1 -17.89 48.32 -2.30
CA MET A 1 -16.61 47.68 -1.91
C MET A 1 -16.92 46.82 -0.70
N SER A 2 -17.21 45.53 -0.92
CA SER A 2 -17.56 44.58 0.13
C SER A 2 -16.32 43.74 0.44
N GLY A 3 -15.73 43.94 1.62
CA GLY A 3 -14.60 43.15 2.10
C GLY A 3 -15.12 41.88 2.78
N ASN A 4 -14.69 40.72 2.28
CA ASN A 4 -14.95 39.41 2.87
C ASN A 4 -13.90 39.16 3.98
N PRO A 5 -14.27 38.79 5.22
CA PRO A 5 -13.28 38.44 6.23
C PRO A 5 -12.71 37.05 5.96
N ALA A 6 -11.39 36.93 6.04
CA ALA A 6 -10.68 35.67 5.92
C ALA A 6 -11.09 34.72 7.05
N ALA A 7 -11.71 33.59 6.69
CA ALA A 7 -11.94 32.48 7.60
C ALA A 7 -10.60 31.76 7.85
N THR A 8 -10.04 31.95 9.04
CA THR A 8 -8.91 31.16 9.54
C THR A 8 -9.41 29.75 9.88
N ALA A 9 -9.08 28.77 9.03
CA ALA A 9 -9.29 27.36 9.36
C ALA A 9 -8.31 26.96 10.47
N SER A 10 -8.84 26.62 11.64
CA SER A 10 -8.04 26.04 12.72
C SER A 10 -7.58 24.65 12.31
N ALA A 11 -6.27 24.41 12.33
CA ALA A 11 -5.73 23.06 12.24
C ALA A 11 -6.33 22.21 13.37
N GLY A 12 -7.21 21.28 13.01
CA GLY A 12 -7.70 20.28 13.96
C GLY A 12 -6.52 19.44 14.40
N SER A 13 -6.27 19.42 15.72
CA SER A 13 -5.33 18.50 16.34
C SER A 13 -5.65 17.08 15.87
N LEU A 14 -4.70 16.43 15.20
CA LEU A 14 -4.74 14.98 15.04
C LEU A 14 -4.83 14.41 16.45
N ALA A 15 -5.95 13.74 16.74
CA ALA A 15 -6.15 13.07 18.02
C ALA A 15 -4.97 12.11 18.26
N GLU A 16 -4.52 12.00 19.52
CA GLU A 16 -3.46 11.06 19.89
C GLU A 16 -3.73 9.69 19.29
N ALA A 17 -2.71 9.15 18.61
CA ALA A 17 -2.79 7.85 17.97
C ALA A 17 -3.16 6.77 19.02
N PRO A 18 -3.99 5.78 18.67
CA PRO A 18 -4.34 4.71 19.60
C PRO A 18 -3.08 4.03 20.12
N VAL A 19 -3.13 3.66 21.41
CA VAL A 19 -2.10 2.85 22.07
C VAL A 19 -1.89 1.56 21.27
N PRO A 20 -0.64 1.11 21.04
CA PRO A 20 -0.37 -0.07 20.23
C PRO A 20 -1.17 -1.27 20.71
N VAL A 21 -1.94 -1.86 19.81
CA VAL A 21 -2.57 -3.17 20.05
C VAL A 21 -1.43 -4.16 20.31
N ALA A 22 -1.59 -4.96 21.38
CA ALA A 22 -0.59 -5.92 21.84
C ALA A 22 0.02 -6.68 20.66
N ALA A 23 1.36 -6.81 20.68
CA ALA A 23 2.17 -7.42 19.63
C ALA A 23 1.58 -8.76 19.17
N GLY A 24 0.75 -8.71 18.13
CA GLY A 24 0.36 -9.89 17.38
C GLY A 24 1.60 -10.52 16.76
N GLU A 25 1.47 -11.79 16.37
CA GLU A 25 2.48 -12.48 15.57
C GLU A 25 2.79 -11.63 14.33
N ARG A 26 3.95 -10.95 14.33
CA ARG A 26 4.41 -10.15 13.20
C ARG A 26 4.75 -11.07 12.03
N GLY A 27 4.54 -10.57 10.81
CA GLY A 27 4.98 -11.24 9.59
C GLY A 27 4.01 -12.27 9.03
N LEU A 28 2.72 -12.19 9.36
CA LEU A 28 1.66 -12.99 8.74
C LEU A 28 1.69 -12.86 7.21
N SER A 29 1.36 -13.95 6.53
CA SER A 29 0.96 -13.90 5.13
C SER A 29 -0.44 -13.29 4.98
N VAL A 30 -0.82 -12.90 3.76
CA VAL A 30 -2.17 -12.35 3.50
C VAL A 30 -3.23 -13.42 3.82
N SER A 31 -3.04 -14.66 3.36
CA SER A 31 -3.92 -15.79 3.65
C SER A 31 -4.05 -16.10 5.15
N GLN A 32 -2.96 -15.96 5.93
CA GLN A 32 -3.01 -16.12 7.38
C GLN A 32 -3.80 -15.01 8.07
N ALA A 33 -3.62 -13.75 7.64
CA ALA A 33 -4.39 -12.62 8.17
C ALA A 33 -5.90 -12.81 7.89
N MET A 34 -6.25 -13.16 6.65
CA MET A 34 -7.65 -13.41 6.26
C MET A 34 -8.26 -14.60 7.02
N SER A 35 -7.52 -15.69 7.18
CA SER A 35 -7.98 -16.85 7.97
C SER A 35 -8.33 -16.47 9.41
N LYS A 36 -7.50 -15.66 10.07
CA LYS A 36 -7.76 -15.17 11.44
C LYS A 36 -9.03 -14.34 11.55
N VAL A 37 -9.36 -13.55 10.52
CA VAL A 37 -10.60 -12.77 10.48
C VAL A 37 -11.81 -13.68 10.33
N MET A 38 -11.73 -14.66 9.43
CA MET A 38 -12.79 -15.64 9.18
C MET A 38 -13.07 -16.52 10.41
N GLU A 39 -12.02 -17.01 11.08
CA GLU A 39 -12.14 -17.80 12.33
C GLU A 39 -12.85 -17.05 13.45
N LYS A 40 -12.71 -15.72 13.48
CA LYS A 40 -13.41 -14.85 14.43
C LYS A 40 -14.83 -14.48 14.00
N GLY A 41 -15.29 -14.94 12.83
CA GLY A 41 -16.58 -14.59 12.26
C GLY A 41 -16.73 -13.10 11.94
N LYS A 42 -15.63 -12.40 11.62
CA LYS A 42 -15.60 -10.97 11.33
C LYS A 42 -15.44 -10.71 9.82
N THR A 43 -15.67 -9.46 9.40
CA THR A 43 -15.33 -8.95 8.07
C THR A 43 -13.97 -8.28 8.14
N ALA A 44 -13.13 -8.49 7.12
CA ALA A 44 -11.79 -7.90 7.07
C ALA A 44 -11.85 -6.40 6.78
N PHE A 45 -11.02 -5.62 7.48
CA PHE A 45 -10.78 -4.22 7.18
C PHE A 45 -9.49 -4.06 6.38
N ILE A 46 -9.64 -3.67 5.10
CA ILE A 46 -8.53 -3.54 4.14
C ILE A 46 -8.50 -2.09 3.59
N PRO A 47 -7.82 -1.15 4.27
CA PRO A 47 -7.66 0.20 3.76
C PRO A 47 -6.68 0.24 2.58
N TYR A 48 -7.01 1.10 1.61
CA TYR A 48 -6.12 1.49 0.52
C TYR A 48 -5.57 2.90 0.75
N ILE A 49 -4.27 3.10 0.53
CA ILE A 49 -3.63 4.41 0.43
C ILE A 49 -2.67 4.46 -0.77
N THR A 50 -2.44 5.64 -1.34
CA THR A 50 -1.44 5.83 -2.40
C THR A 50 -0.09 6.15 -1.79
N ALA A 51 0.95 5.41 -2.17
CA ALA A 51 2.31 5.65 -1.69
C ALA A 51 2.83 7.00 -2.17
N GLY A 52 3.36 7.79 -1.24
CA GLY A 52 3.91 9.11 -1.51
C GLY A 52 2.87 10.23 -1.54
N ASP A 53 1.60 9.99 -1.21
CA ASP A 53 0.59 11.06 -1.08
C ASP A 53 0.38 11.46 0.40
N PRO A 54 0.57 12.74 0.79
CA PRO A 54 1.21 13.81 0.03
C PRO A 54 2.74 13.68 -0.06
N ASP A 55 3.34 12.81 0.77
CA ASP A 55 4.77 12.46 0.74
C ASP A 55 5.02 11.08 1.37
N LEU A 56 6.27 10.58 1.27
CA LEU A 56 6.65 9.26 1.78
C LEU A 56 6.64 9.17 3.31
N ALA A 57 6.97 10.26 4.02
CA ALA A 57 6.96 10.28 5.48
C ALA A 57 5.53 10.14 6.02
N THR A 58 4.58 10.83 5.39
CA THR A 58 3.16 10.74 5.70
C THR A 58 2.61 9.34 5.36
N SER A 59 3.04 8.74 4.24
CA SER A 59 2.69 7.35 3.90
C SER A 59 3.17 6.35 4.96
N ALA A 60 4.42 6.49 5.42
CA ALA A 60 4.98 5.66 6.48
C ALA A 60 4.20 5.79 7.80
N ALA A 61 3.85 7.03 8.18
CA ALA A 61 3.04 7.30 9.37
C ALA A 61 1.62 6.72 9.23
N ALA A 62 1.00 6.84 8.06
CA ALA A 62 -0.31 6.27 7.76
C ALA A 62 -0.32 4.75 7.87
N LEU A 63 0.69 4.05 7.33
CA LEU A 63 0.83 2.60 7.47
C LEU A 63 0.84 2.15 8.93
N ARG A 64 1.61 2.84 9.78
CA ARG A 64 1.67 2.57 11.23
C ARG A 64 0.33 2.83 11.92
N LEU A 65 -0.34 3.92 11.55
CA LEU A 65 -1.62 4.28 12.12
C LEU A 65 -2.71 3.26 11.74
N LEU A 66 -2.77 2.84 10.48
CA LEU A 66 -3.73 1.85 10.00
C LEU A 66 -3.53 0.49 10.68
N ASP A 67 -2.28 0.06 10.84
CA ASP A 67 -1.94 -1.14 11.63
C ASP A 67 -2.40 -1.00 13.09
N ALA A 68 -2.10 0.13 13.76
CA ALA A 68 -2.54 0.39 15.13
C ALA A 68 -4.06 0.47 15.29
N LEU A 69 -4.79 0.86 14.23
CA LEU A 69 -6.25 0.87 14.18
C LEU A 69 -6.86 -0.51 13.88
N GLY A 70 -6.04 -1.53 13.65
CA GLY A 70 -6.47 -2.91 13.44
C GLY A 70 -6.84 -3.21 12.00
N ALA A 71 -6.16 -2.62 11.02
CA ALA A 71 -6.20 -3.10 9.65
C ALA A 71 -5.77 -4.58 9.59
N ASP A 72 -6.52 -5.41 8.88
CA ASP A 72 -6.18 -6.82 8.71
C ASP A 72 -5.16 -7.00 7.59
N VAL A 73 -5.22 -6.14 6.57
CA VAL A 73 -4.28 -6.02 5.45
C VAL A 73 -4.25 -4.54 5.05
N VAL A 74 -3.12 -3.99 4.62
CA VAL A 74 -3.09 -2.64 4.02
C VAL A 74 -2.70 -2.75 2.55
N GLU A 75 -3.51 -2.16 1.67
CA GLU A 75 -3.17 -2.00 0.25
C GLU A 75 -2.43 -0.67 0.04
N LEU A 76 -1.25 -0.75 -0.56
CA LEU A 76 -0.43 0.40 -0.88
C LEU A 76 -0.32 0.54 -2.40
N GLY A 77 -0.96 1.57 -2.94
CA GLY A 77 -0.95 1.88 -4.37
C GLY A 77 0.37 2.50 -4.82
N MET A 78 1.01 1.90 -5.81
CA MET A 78 2.12 2.52 -6.54
C MET A 78 1.56 3.61 -7.45
N PRO A 79 2.00 4.87 -7.29
CA PRO A 79 1.46 5.96 -8.10
C PRO A 79 1.84 5.76 -9.57
N PHE A 80 0.86 5.88 -10.46
CA PHE A 80 1.03 5.68 -11.90
C PHE A 80 0.27 6.74 -12.70
N SER A 81 0.92 7.28 -13.75
CA SER A 81 0.36 8.39 -14.54
C SER A 81 -0.83 7.97 -15.40
N ASP A 82 -0.82 6.74 -15.92
CA ASP A 82 -1.81 6.26 -16.89
C ASP A 82 -2.81 5.28 -16.27
N ALA A 83 -3.16 5.51 -15.00
CA ALA A 83 -4.07 4.69 -14.19
C ALA A 83 -5.54 4.81 -14.65
N SER A 84 -5.84 4.43 -15.89
CA SER A 84 -7.15 4.66 -16.53
C SER A 84 -8.33 4.02 -15.79
N ALA A 85 -8.10 2.88 -15.13
CA ALA A 85 -9.10 2.12 -14.39
C ALA A 85 -9.55 2.79 -13.07
N ASP A 86 -8.76 3.73 -12.53
CA ASP A 86 -9.03 4.33 -11.23
C ASP A 86 -10.05 5.48 -11.27
N GLY A 87 -10.74 5.67 -10.15
CA GLY A 87 -11.61 6.83 -9.93
C GLY A 87 -10.84 8.14 -9.77
N VAL A 88 -11.54 9.26 -9.87
CA VAL A 88 -10.94 10.62 -9.82
C VAL A 88 -10.16 10.90 -8.53
N VAL A 89 -10.57 10.30 -7.40
CA VAL A 89 -9.90 10.47 -6.11
C VAL A 89 -8.52 9.81 -6.10
N ILE A 90 -8.44 8.56 -6.56
CA ILE A 90 -7.18 7.80 -6.63
C ILE A 90 -6.24 8.37 -7.69
N LYS A 91 -6.79 8.81 -8.84
CA LYS A 91 -6.00 9.53 -9.86
C LYS A 91 -5.38 10.81 -9.28
N ALA A 92 -6.13 11.55 -8.47
CA ALA A 92 -5.63 12.77 -7.84
C ALA A 92 -4.57 12.50 -6.77
N SER A 93 -4.68 11.44 -5.96
CA SER A 93 -3.63 11.05 -5.01
C SER A 93 -2.36 10.60 -5.71
N ALA A 94 -2.48 9.79 -6.78
CA ALA A 94 -1.34 9.38 -7.60
C ALA A 94 -0.62 10.59 -8.23
N ALA A 95 -1.38 11.56 -8.75
CA ALA A 95 -0.81 12.78 -9.31
C ALA A 95 -0.04 13.60 -8.26
N ARG A 96 -0.57 13.75 -7.04
CA ARG A 96 0.15 14.43 -5.94
C ARG A 96 1.42 13.67 -5.54
N ALA A 97 1.35 12.35 -5.43
CA ALA A 97 2.52 11.53 -5.11
C ALA A 97 3.64 11.65 -6.15
N LEU A 98 3.29 11.59 -7.45
CA LEU A 98 4.25 11.79 -8.53
C LEU A 98 4.84 13.20 -8.50
N ALA A 99 4.00 14.23 -8.27
CA ALA A 99 4.47 15.62 -8.16
C ALA A 99 5.40 15.85 -6.96
N ALA A 100 5.22 15.08 -5.87
CA ALA A 100 6.10 15.07 -4.71
C ALA A 100 7.40 14.26 -4.93
N GLY A 101 7.58 13.65 -6.10
CA GLY A 101 8.80 12.91 -6.47
C GLY A 101 8.82 11.45 -5.99
N ALA A 102 7.66 10.85 -5.70
CA ALA A 102 7.59 9.43 -5.35
C ALA A 102 8.10 8.56 -6.51
N THR A 103 9.02 7.65 -6.21
CA THR A 103 9.56 6.66 -7.15
C THR A 103 9.39 5.26 -6.59
N ALA A 104 9.38 4.24 -7.46
CA ALA A 104 9.25 2.87 -7.01
C ALA A 104 10.35 2.47 -6.01
N ASP A 105 11.61 2.85 -6.28
CA ASP A 105 12.72 2.52 -5.37
C ASP A 105 12.61 3.27 -4.03
N ALA A 106 12.17 4.53 -4.02
CA ALA A 106 11.96 5.26 -2.78
C ALA A 106 10.81 4.68 -1.94
N ILE A 107 9.74 4.19 -2.60
CA ILE A 107 8.63 3.49 -1.94
C ILE A 107 9.11 2.16 -1.35
N MET A 108 9.88 1.37 -2.10
CA MET A 108 10.44 0.10 -1.61
C MET A 108 11.39 0.32 -0.43
N ALA A 109 12.20 1.38 -0.46
CA ALA A 109 13.08 1.75 0.65
C ALA A 109 12.28 2.11 1.91
N MET A 110 11.24 2.95 1.76
CA MET A 110 10.32 3.29 2.86
C MET A 110 9.65 2.03 3.43
N LEU A 111 9.14 1.15 2.57
CA LEU A 111 8.52 -0.11 3.00
C LEU A 111 9.49 -1.00 3.77
N LYS A 112 10.74 -1.12 3.33
CA LYS A 112 11.78 -1.91 4.02
C LYS A 112 12.01 -1.44 5.46
N GLU A 113 11.87 -0.13 5.71
CA GLU A 113 11.98 0.43 7.06
C GLU A 113 10.70 0.27 7.89
N VAL A 114 9.53 0.36 7.24
CA VAL A 114 8.23 0.39 7.92
C VAL A 114 7.69 -1.00 8.22
N THR A 115 7.74 -1.93 7.27
CA THR A 115 7.11 -3.26 7.36
C THR A 115 7.58 -4.11 8.55
N PRO A 116 8.84 -4.06 9.04
CA PRO A 116 9.23 -4.82 10.23
C PRO A 116 8.51 -4.40 11.52
N GLN A 117 7.87 -3.22 11.50
CA GLN A 117 7.19 -2.62 12.64
C GLN A 117 5.67 -2.84 12.60
N LEU A 118 5.14 -3.36 11.49
CA LEU A 118 3.71 -3.61 11.30
C LEU A 118 3.35 -5.04 11.73
N SER A 119 2.14 -5.21 12.25
CA SER A 119 1.57 -6.53 12.53
C SER A 119 0.79 -7.08 11.33
N CYS A 120 0.07 -6.22 10.61
CA CYS A 120 -0.67 -6.59 9.40
C CYS A 120 0.24 -6.68 8.16
N PRO A 121 -0.03 -7.60 7.22
CA PRO A 121 0.65 -7.63 5.93
C PRO A 121 0.32 -6.40 5.10
N VAL A 122 1.33 -5.92 4.36
CA VAL A 122 1.14 -4.92 3.28
C VAL A 122 1.07 -5.66 1.95
N VAL A 123 0.17 -5.20 1.08
CA VAL A 123 0.01 -5.65 -0.31
C VAL A 123 0.28 -4.47 -1.23
N ILE A 124 1.16 -4.65 -2.21
CA ILE A 124 1.38 -3.63 -3.24
C ILE A 124 0.30 -3.76 -4.31
N PHE A 125 -0.40 -2.65 -4.57
CA PHE A 125 -1.26 -2.49 -5.73
C PHE A 125 -0.49 -1.75 -6.81
N SER A 126 -0.33 -2.34 -7.99
CA SER A 126 0.41 -1.71 -9.10
C SER A 126 -0.20 -2.10 -10.43
N TYR A 127 -0.14 -1.18 -11.39
CA TYR A 127 -0.38 -1.50 -12.80
C TYR A 127 0.78 -2.33 -13.37
N PHE A 128 0.52 -3.08 -14.43
CA PHE A 128 1.49 -3.98 -15.03
C PHE A 128 2.61 -3.25 -15.77
N SER A 129 2.32 -2.13 -16.43
CA SER A 129 3.32 -1.40 -17.23
C SER A 129 4.58 -1.02 -16.44
N PRO A 130 4.50 -0.40 -15.23
CA PRO A 130 5.68 -0.18 -14.39
C PRO A 130 6.44 -1.45 -13.98
N ILE A 131 5.73 -2.56 -13.76
CA ILE A 131 6.33 -3.86 -13.43
C ILE A 131 7.13 -4.38 -14.62
N ALA A 132 6.54 -4.35 -15.81
CA ALA A 132 7.17 -4.80 -17.04
C ALA A 132 8.42 -3.96 -17.38
N GLN A 133 8.36 -2.64 -17.18
CA GLN A 133 9.51 -1.73 -17.40
C GLN A 133 10.70 -2.05 -16.49
N ARG A 134 10.44 -2.42 -15.23
CA ARG A 134 11.49 -2.86 -14.29
C ARG A 134 11.94 -4.31 -14.53
N GLY A 135 11.07 -5.11 -15.13
CA GLY A 135 11.20 -6.56 -15.25
C GLY A 135 10.55 -7.29 -14.09
N MET A 136 9.69 -8.26 -14.40
CA MET A 136 8.86 -9.02 -13.46
C MET A 136 9.67 -9.64 -12.30
N ALA A 137 10.76 -10.35 -12.61
CA ALA A 137 11.61 -10.99 -11.62
C ALA A 137 12.28 -9.96 -10.68
N SER A 138 12.82 -8.87 -11.24
CA SER A 138 13.45 -7.80 -10.46
C SER A 138 12.45 -7.08 -9.58
N PHE A 139 11.22 -6.88 -10.08
CA PHE A 139 10.15 -6.26 -9.33
C PHE A 139 9.73 -7.14 -8.14
N ALA A 140 9.42 -8.42 -8.37
CA ALA A 140 9.02 -9.35 -7.32
C ALA A 140 10.10 -9.51 -6.23
N ALA A 141 11.38 -9.60 -6.62
CA ALA A 141 12.49 -9.69 -5.66
C ALA A 141 12.57 -8.46 -4.74
N ALA A 142 12.46 -7.26 -5.30
CA ALA A 142 12.49 -6.03 -4.51
C ALA A 142 11.25 -5.85 -3.62
N VAL A 143 10.06 -6.29 -4.08
CA VAL A 143 8.83 -6.31 -3.27
C VAL A 143 9.04 -7.20 -2.03
N LYS A 144 9.59 -8.40 -2.23
CA LYS A 144 9.93 -9.32 -1.13
C LYS A 144 10.97 -8.73 -0.18
N GLU A 145 12.01 -8.10 -0.71
CA GLU A 145 13.05 -7.43 0.11
C GLU A 145 12.47 -6.29 0.97
N ALA A 146 11.46 -5.59 0.45
CA ALA A 146 10.74 -4.55 1.18
C ALA A 146 9.81 -5.08 2.29
N GLY A 147 9.70 -6.40 2.46
CA GLY A 147 8.88 -7.06 3.49
C GLY A 147 7.39 -7.14 3.16
N VAL A 148 7.00 -6.80 1.94
CA VAL A 148 5.62 -6.91 1.43
C VAL A 148 5.23 -8.38 1.27
N LYS A 149 3.93 -8.68 1.44
CA LYS A 149 3.40 -10.06 1.50
C LYS A 149 2.51 -10.44 0.32
N GLY A 150 2.09 -9.47 -0.48
CA GLY A 150 1.25 -9.75 -1.64
C GLY A 150 1.31 -8.67 -2.71
N LEU A 151 0.72 -9.00 -3.85
CA LEU A 151 0.62 -8.15 -5.03
C LEU A 151 -0.80 -8.20 -5.58
N ILE A 152 -1.31 -7.03 -5.99
CA ILE A 152 -2.52 -6.89 -6.81
C ILE A 152 -2.10 -6.19 -8.09
N VAL A 153 -2.38 -6.83 -9.24
CA VAL A 153 -2.10 -6.28 -10.57
C VAL A 153 -3.36 -6.39 -11.44
N PRO A 154 -4.24 -5.38 -11.40
CA PRO A 154 -5.60 -5.48 -11.96
C PRO A 154 -5.62 -5.57 -13.49
N ASP A 155 -4.58 -5.07 -14.15
CA ASP A 155 -4.43 -5.04 -15.61
C ASP A 155 -3.41 -6.07 -16.11
N LEU A 156 -3.06 -7.08 -15.30
CA LEU A 156 -2.11 -8.13 -15.68
C LEU A 156 -2.61 -8.87 -16.93
N PRO A 157 -1.89 -8.81 -18.07
CA PRO A 157 -2.31 -9.49 -19.28
C PRO A 157 -2.34 -11.01 -19.08
N TYR A 158 -3.36 -11.67 -19.62
CA TYR A 158 -3.51 -13.14 -19.52
C TYR A 158 -2.26 -13.91 -19.97
N ALA A 159 -1.60 -13.43 -21.02
CA ALA A 159 -0.37 -14.04 -21.56
C ALA A 159 0.81 -14.00 -20.55
N GLU A 160 0.84 -12.99 -19.67
CA GLU A 160 1.91 -12.76 -18.70
C GLU A 160 1.59 -13.37 -17.33
N THR A 161 0.32 -13.75 -17.08
CA THR A 161 -0.14 -14.23 -15.79
C THR A 161 0.65 -15.42 -15.25
N SER A 162 0.94 -16.42 -16.08
CA SER A 162 1.70 -17.60 -15.64
C SER A 162 3.13 -17.23 -15.23
N ALA A 163 3.84 -16.49 -16.09
CA ALA A 163 5.21 -16.08 -15.84
C ALA A 163 5.32 -15.20 -14.59
N PHE A 164 4.40 -14.25 -14.41
CA PHE A 164 4.42 -13.40 -13.23
C PHE A 164 4.05 -14.14 -11.95
N ARG A 165 3.12 -15.10 -12.01
CA ARG A 165 2.77 -15.96 -10.88
C ARG A 165 3.97 -16.78 -10.41
N ASP A 166 4.77 -17.32 -11.34
CA ASP A 166 5.96 -18.10 -11.00
C ASP A 166 6.99 -17.23 -10.24
N GLU A 167 7.19 -15.98 -10.69
CA GLU A 167 8.05 -15.04 -9.97
C GLU A 167 7.48 -14.65 -8.60
N ALA A 168 6.16 -14.47 -8.47
CA ALA A 168 5.53 -14.21 -7.18
C ALA A 168 5.73 -15.38 -6.19
N ILE A 169 5.50 -16.62 -6.63
CA ILE A 169 5.69 -17.83 -5.81
C ILE A 169 7.15 -17.97 -5.37
N LYS A 170 8.10 -17.80 -6.30
CA LYS A 170 9.54 -17.85 -6.02
C LYS A 170 9.97 -16.85 -4.96
N ASN A 171 9.29 -15.71 -4.88
CA ASN A 171 9.55 -14.65 -3.91
C ASN A 171 8.61 -14.70 -2.69
N GLU A 172 7.82 -15.77 -2.53
CA GLU A 172 6.84 -15.95 -1.45
C GLU A 172 5.85 -14.77 -1.32
N LEU A 173 5.37 -14.28 -2.46
CA LEU A 173 4.36 -13.23 -2.56
C LEU A 173 3.02 -13.84 -2.96
N GLU A 174 1.96 -13.48 -2.24
CA GLU A 174 0.60 -13.87 -2.61
C GLU A 174 0.07 -12.94 -3.71
N LEU A 175 -0.05 -13.46 -4.93
CA LEU A 175 -0.57 -12.71 -6.08
C LEU A 175 -2.10 -12.86 -6.18
N VAL A 176 -2.78 -11.72 -6.11
CA VAL A 176 -4.23 -11.58 -6.31
C VAL A 176 -4.46 -11.03 -7.71
N ILE A 177 -5.22 -11.79 -8.51
CA ILE A 177 -5.61 -11.47 -9.90
C ILE A 177 -7.10 -11.69 -10.09
#